data_AF-A0A7C4EAB6-F1
#
_entry.id   AF-A0A7C4EAB6-F1
#
_cell.length_a   1.000
_cell.length_b   1.000
_cell.length_c   1.000
_cell.angle_alpha   90.00
_cell.angle_beta   90.00
_cell.angle_gamma   90.00
#
_symmetry.space_group_name_H-M   'P 1'
#
loop_
_entity.id
_entity.type
_entity.pdbx_description
1 polymer ?
#
loop_
_entity_poly.entity_id
_entity_poly.type
_entity_poly.pdbx_seq_one_letter_code
_entity_poly.pdbx_strand_id
1 'polypeptide(L)'
;MEYLQFLLISFFSYVFIPLTFALSLYSFRRFIPLPFMAILLVSMILSPFLISIFLYYLLLLIPHQNPLFYVFMPFILVLFLFWMFRKNIPLFIGELNQRVRKSKIKSDWRYMAFMNYAALVVISFFLLIFFNRMFTVSILGHDMLEYALMARIISNQQAITYVSDIFDPSSGFYYVALHGLAFPLMGVWENLWNRISGLNSDLFFRSLNLYFGIQIFLLLYYSLRKINPFLGSIALLLLVFTKGFFYALNDYHIDTCRIAVFCCSLFLLIYTIQQQNFYLAAIFAVACGFHGFTHSLGVFLSFLEIAVLFFSLRFNIRKRLVWVLGVLGIFLIMGGIHYFFDSLWGTHWIFKDIKFY
;
A
#
# COMPACT_ATOMS: atom_id res chain seq x y z
N MET A 1 6.72 24.95 10.58
CA MET A 1 6.56 24.70 9.14
C MET A 1 6.57 23.21 8.82
N GLU A 2 7.52 22.43 9.33
CA GLU A 2 7.60 20.97 9.12
C GLU A 2 6.30 20.22 9.45
N TYR A 3 5.69 20.47 10.61
CA TYR A 3 4.40 19.85 10.97
C TYR A 3 3.26 20.16 10.00
N LEU A 4 3.21 21.39 9.48
CA LEU A 4 2.18 21.78 8.51
C LEU A 4 2.38 21.05 7.18
N GLN A 5 3.63 20.92 6.72
CA GLN A 5 3.95 20.13 5.53
C GLN A 5 3.60 18.65 5.76
N PHE A 6 3.99 18.07 6.89
CA PHE A 6 3.64 16.70 7.25
C PHE A 6 2.12 16.48 7.21
N LEU A 7 1.33 17.39 7.80
CA LEU A 7 -0.13 17.32 7.75
C LEU A 7 -0.68 17.42 6.33
N LEU A 8 -0.10 18.29 5.48
CA LEU A 8 -0.52 18.44 4.08
C LEU A 8 -0.24 17.16 3.27
N ILE A 9 0.99 16.64 3.34
CA ILE A 9 1.41 15.41 2.64
C ILE A 9 0.56 14.24 3.13
N SER A 10 0.36 14.11 4.44
CA SER A 10 -0.44 13.05 5.05
C SER A 10 -1.91 13.16 4.67
N PHE A 11 -2.51 14.35 4.70
CA PHE A 11 -3.89 14.55 4.26
C PHE A 11 -4.06 14.15 2.79
N PHE A 12 -3.15 14.60 1.93
CA PHE A 12 -3.21 14.26 0.51
C PHE A 12 -3.06 12.75 0.28
N SER A 13 -2.06 12.13 0.89
CA SER A 13 -1.68 10.73 0.64
C SER A 13 -2.60 9.73 1.36
N TYR A 14 -3.05 10.03 2.59
CA TYR A 14 -3.83 9.12 3.44
C TYR A 14 -5.33 9.39 3.44
N VAL A 15 -5.78 10.54 2.91
CA VAL A 15 -7.20 10.88 2.83
C VAL A 15 -7.62 11.15 1.40
N PHE A 16 -7.07 12.17 0.75
CA PHE A 16 -7.60 12.65 -0.53
C PHE A 16 -7.44 11.64 -1.67
N ILE A 17 -6.24 11.06 -1.83
CA ILE A 17 -5.99 10.01 -2.84
C ILE A 17 -6.85 8.77 -2.57
N PRO A 18 -6.83 8.16 -1.37
CA PRO A 18 -7.67 6.99 -1.11
C PRO A 18 -9.16 7.24 -1.28
N LEU A 19 -9.68 8.40 -0.89
CA LEU A 19 -11.09 8.74 -1.12
C LEU A 19 -11.42 8.91 -2.60
N THR A 20 -10.51 9.51 -3.37
CA THR A 20 -10.67 9.63 -4.83
C THR A 20 -10.65 8.26 -5.50
N PHE A 21 -9.75 7.38 -5.06
CA PHE A 21 -9.68 6.01 -5.57
C PHE A 21 -10.89 5.18 -5.13
N ALA A 22 -11.38 5.34 -3.91
CA ALA A 22 -12.63 4.71 -3.47
C ALA A 22 -13.83 5.21 -4.27
N LEU A 23 -13.89 6.50 -4.59
CA LEU A 23 -14.93 7.09 -5.43
C LEU A 23 -14.88 6.52 -6.85
N SER A 24 -13.69 6.33 -7.43
CA SER A 24 -13.55 5.72 -8.76
C SER A 24 -14.03 4.26 -8.76
N LEU A 25 -13.57 3.44 -7.81
CA LEU A 25 -14.04 2.06 -7.67
C LEU A 25 -15.55 1.97 -7.42
N TYR A 26 -16.09 2.84 -6.56
CA TYR A 26 -17.53 2.91 -6.29
C TYR A 26 -18.34 3.32 -7.52
N SER A 27 -17.80 4.19 -8.37
CA SER A 27 -18.44 4.56 -9.65
C SER A 27 -18.59 3.36 -10.58
N PHE A 28 -17.74 2.35 -10.44
CA PHE A 28 -17.81 1.07 -11.16
C PHE A 28 -18.42 -0.07 -10.31
N ARG A 29 -19.11 0.21 -9.19
CA ARG A 29 -19.72 -0.80 -8.31
C ARG A 29 -20.69 -1.77 -9.00
N ARG A 30 -21.28 -1.38 -10.15
CA ARG A 30 -22.12 -2.28 -10.96
C ARG A 30 -21.32 -3.44 -11.57
N PHE A 31 -20.03 -3.23 -11.78
CA PHE A 31 -19.09 -4.20 -12.32
C PHE A 31 -18.20 -4.83 -11.24
N ILE A 32 -18.00 -4.11 -10.13
CA ILE A 32 -17.16 -4.52 -9.00
C ILE A 32 -18.10 -4.85 -7.83
N PRO A 33 -18.52 -6.11 -7.64
CA PRO A 33 -19.42 -6.51 -6.56
C PRO A 33 -18.71 -6.56 -5.19
N LEU A 34 -17.99 -5.50 -4.84
CA LEU A 34 -17.45 -5.29 -3.50
C LEU A 34 -18.44 -4.51 -2.63
N PRO A 35 -18.64 -4.91 -1.37
CA PRO A 35 -19.34 -4.07 -0.41
C PRO A 35 -18.63 -2.72 -0.22
N PHE A 36 -19.38 -1.65 0.03
CA PHE A 36 -18.84 -0.29 0.19
C PHE A 36 -17.64 -0.19 1.15
N MET A 37 -17.72 -0.82 2.33
CA MET A 37 -16.61 -0.80 3.29
C MET A 37 -15.36 -1.52 2.77
N ALA A 38 -15.53 -2.56 1.95
CA ALA A 38 -14.40 -3.24 1.31
C ALA A 38 -13.74 -2.32 0.27
N ILE A 39 -14.53 -1.57 -0.50
CA ILE A 39 -14.01 -0.56 -1.44
C ILE A 39 -13.16 0.47 -0.71
N LEU A 40 -13.64 1.00 0.42
CA LEU A 40 -12.87 1.95 1.24
C LEU A 40 -11.54 1.35 1.70
N LEU A 41 -11.56 0.17 2.34
CA LEU A 41 -10.36 -0.45 2.90
C LEU A 41 -9.33 -0.81 1.83
N VAL A 42 -9.77 -1.40 0.72
CA VAL A 42 -8.90 -1.70 -0.42
C VAL A 42 -8.29 -0.41 -0.96
N SER A 43 -9.08 0.66 -1.06
CA SER A 43 -8.56 1.93 -1.59
C SER A 43 -7.55 2.59 -0.66
N MET A 44 -7.74 2.49 0.66
CA MET A 44 -6.77 2.96 1.65
C MET A 44 -5.45 2.19 1.54
N ILE A 45 -5.48 0.87 1.44
CA ILE A 45 -4.24 0.08 1.32
C ILE A 45 -3.53 0.35 -0.01
N LEU A 46 -4.24 0.36 -1.14
CA LEU A 46 -3.61 0.42 -2.47
C LEU A 46 -3.19 1.84 -2.90
N SER A 47 -3.75 2.90 -2.30
CA SER A 47 -3.52 4.27 -2.77
C SER A 47 -2.09 4.80 -2.62
N PRO A 48 -1.33 4.54 -1.53
CA PRO A 48 0.07 4.98 -1.48
C PRO A 48 0.91 4.31 -2.57
N PHE A 49 0.61 3.05 -2.91
CA PHE A 49 1.30 2.33 -4.00
C PHE A 49 0.96 2.89 -5.38
N LEU A 50 -0.25 3.45 -5.59
CA LEU A 50 -0.58 4.18 -6.81
C LEU A 50 0.33 5.41 -7.01
N ILE A 51 0.68 6.10 -5.93
CA ILE A 51 1.65 7.21 -5.98
C ILE A 51 3.02 6.65 -6.35
N SER A 52 3.49 5.61 -5.64
CA SER A 52 4.81 5.02 -5.89
C SER A 52 4.96 4.51 -7.32
N ILE A 53 3.98 3.76 -7.85
CA ILE A 53 4.07 3.21 -9.22
C ILE A 53 4.01 4.31 -10.28
N PHE A 54 3.24 5.37 -10.02
CA PHE A 54 3.15 6.48 -10.96
C PHE A 54 4.46 7.30 -10.96
N LEU A 55 5.03 7.58 -9.78
CA LEU A 55 6.36 8.18 -9.65
C LEU A 55 7.43 7.31 -10.33
N TYR A 56 7.37 5.99 -10.14
CA TYR A 56 8.28 5.05 -10.79
C TYR A 56 8.29 5.24 -12.31
N TYR A 57 7.11 5.24 -12.95
CA TYR A 57 7.04 5.43 -14.39
C TYR A 57 7.47 6.83 -14.84
N LEU A 58 7.15 7.88 -14.09
CA LEU A 58 7.62 9.23 -14.41
C LEU A 58 9.14 9.35 -14.33
N LEU A 59 9.75 8.83 -13.26
CA LEU A 59 11.19 8.89 -13.05
C LEU A 59 11.97 7.98 -14.02
N LEU A 60 11.35 6.91 -14.51
CA LEU A 60 11.94 6.02 -15.50
C LEU A 60 11.82 6.58 -16.93
N LEU A 61 10.65 7.12 -17.31
CA LEU A 61 10.36 7.52 -18.69
C LEU A 61 10.67 8.98 -18.98
N ILE A 62 10.62 9.85 -17.97
CA ILE A 62 10.83 11.30 -18.08
C ILE A 62 11.75 11.75 -16.94
N PRO A 63 13.03 11.32 -16.93
CA PRO A 63 13.97 11.67 -15.87
C PRO A 63 14.39 13.15 -15.90
N HIS A 64 15.03 13.60 -14.82
CA HIS A 64 15.71 14.90 -14.65
C HIS A 64 14.81 16.14 -14.78
N GLN A 65 13.50 16.01 -14.53
CA GLN A 65 12.59 17.15 -14.47
C GLN A 65 12.67 17.89 -13.14
N ASN A 66 12.12 19.10 -13.04
CA ASN A 66 12.05 19.83 -11.77
C ASN A 66 11.24 19.04 -10.70
N PRO A 67 11.58 19.09 -9.39
CA PRO A 67 10.80 18.42 -8.34
C PRO A 67 9.29 18.71 -8.37
N LEU A 68 8.91 19.93 -8.73
CA LEU A 68 7.51 20.33 -8.91
C LEU A 68 6.79 19.45 -9.93
N PHE A 69 7.45 19.07 -11.04
CA PHE A 69 6.85 18.20 -12.06
C PHE A 69 6.40 16.86 -11.45
N TYR A 70 7.28 16.20 -10.69
CA TYR A 70 6.98 14.90 -10.08
C TYR A 70 5.94 14.98 -8.96
N VAL A 71 5.76 16.16 -8.33
CA VAL A 71 4.68 16.38 -7.35
C VAL A 71 3.35 16.71 -8.03
N PHE A 72 3.37 17.58 -9.04
CA PHE A 72 2.18 18.03 -9.75
C PHE A 72 1.55 16.93 -10.60
N MET A 73 2.32 16.06 -11.24
CA MET A 73 1.76 15.02 -12.11
C MET A 73 0.83 14.05 -11.37
N PRO A 74 1.23 13.42 -10.24
CA PRO A 74 0.32 12.63 -9.41
C PRO A 74 -0.89 13.45 -8.93
N PHE A 75 -0.68 14.72 -8.57
CA PHE A 75 -1.75 15.61 -8.14
C PHE A 75 -2.80 15.86 -9.24
N ILE A 76 -2.36 16.16 -10.47
CA ILE A 76 -3.21 16.36 -11.64
C ILE A 76 -3.98 15.07 -11.95
N LEU A 77 -3.32 13.91 -11.91
CA LEU A 77 -3.99 12.62 -12.13
C LEU A 77 -5.12 12.40 -11.13
N VAL A 78 -4.87 12.65 -9.84
CA VAL A 78 -5.87 12.49 -8.78
C VAL A 78 -7.01 13.50 -8.95
N LEU A 79 -6.73 14.76 -9.26
CA LEU A 79 -7.76 15.77 -9.53
C LEU A 79 -8.60 15.41 -10.76
N PHE A 80 -7.97 14.89 -11.81
CA PHE A 80 -8.65 14.43 -13.01
C PHE A 80 -9.60 13.26 -12.70
N LEU A 81 -9.14 12.26 -11.94
CA LEU A 81 -9.99 11.15 -11.48
C LEU A 81 -11.15 11.66 -10.61
N PHE A 82 -10.88 12.55 -9.66
CA PHE A 82 -11.91 13.15 -8.82
C PHE A 82 -12.95 13.89 -9.68
N TRP A 83 -12.50 14.70 -10.63
CA TRP A 83 -13.37 15.44 -11.54
C TRP A 83 -14.24 14.51 -12.40
N MET A 84 -13.66 13.43 -12.94
CA MET A 84 -14.36 12.44 -13.75
C MET A 84 -15.49 11.74 -12.97
N PHE A 85 -15.27 11.47 -11.68
CA PHE A 85 -16.23 10.73 -10.85
C PHE A 85 -17.04 11.59 -9.88
N ARG A 86 -16.89 12.93 -9.92
CA ARG A 86 -17.56 13.84 -8.98
C ARG A 86 -19.09 13.72 -8.95
N LYS A 87 -19.71 13.32 -10.07
CA LYS A 87 -21.16 13.11 -10.16
C LYS A 87 -21.67 12.00 -9.22
N ASN A 88 -20.81 11.08 -8.81
CA ASN A 88 -21.14 9.99 -7.88
C ASN A 88 -20.95 10.36 -6.40
N ILE A 89 -20.44 11.56 -6.09
CA ILE A 89 -20.21 12.01 -4.70
C ILE A 89 -21.49 11.97 -3.86
N PRO A 90 -22.66 12.48 -4.31
CA PRO A 90 -23.87 12.44 -3.49
C PRO A 90 -24.29 11.01 -3.12
N LEU A 91 -24.14 10.06 -4.06
CA LEU A 91 -24.44 8.64 -3.83
C LEU A 91 -23.45 8.02 -2.84
N PHE A 92 -22.15 8.31 -3.02
CA PHE A 92 -21.08 7.83 -2.15
C PHE A 92 -21.27 8.32 -0.70
N ILE A 93 -21.52 9.62 -0.51
CA ILE A 93 -21.80 10.23 0.79
C ILE A 93 -23.12 9.70 1.38
N GLY A 94 -24.15 9.53 0.55
CA GLY A 94 -25.43 8.95 0.97
C GLY A 94 -25.28 7.54 1.55
N GLU A 95 -24.51 6.68 0.89
CA GLU A 95 -24.20 5.32 1.36
C GLU A 95 -23.40 5.34 2.67
N LEU A 96 -22.39 6.21 2.77
CA LEU A 96 -21.61 6.39 4.00
C LEU A 96 -22.50 6.79 5.18
N ASN A 97 -23.32 7.83 4.98
CA ASN A 97 -24.27 8.32 5.99
C ASN A 97 -25.28 7.26 6.39
N GLN A 98 -25.80 6.48 5.44
CA GLN A 98 -26.74 5.40 5.72
C GLN A 98 -26.09 4.32 6.60
N ARG A 99 -24.84 3.95 6.34
CA ARG A 99 -24.10 2.95 7.13
C ARG A 99 -23.82 3.44 8.55
N VAL A 100 -23.39 4.69 8.70
CA VAL A 100 -23.17 5.33 10.01
C VAL A 100 -24.47 5.41 10.82
N ARG A 101 -25.61 5.64 10.17
CA ARG A 101 -26.93 5.63 10.84
C ARG A 101 -27.34 4.21 11.24
N LYS A 102 -27.20 3.23 10.35
CA LYS A 102 -27.57 1.82 10.61
C LYS A 102 -26.72 1.19 11.72
N SER A 103 -25.44 1.56 11.84
CA SER A 103 -24.58 1.04 12.92
C SER A 103 -25.02 1.46 14.32
N LYS A 104 -25.91 2.46 14.44
CA LYS A 104 -26.47 2.90 15.74
C LYS A 104 -27.62 2.03 16.23
N ILE A 105 -28.11 1.07 15.45
CA ILE A 105 -29.36 0.34 15.75
C ILE A 105 -29.16 -1.18 15.55
N LYS A 106 -28.75 -1.91 16.61
CA LYS A 106 -29.20 -3.28 17.01
C LYS A 106 -28.23 -4.01 17.98
N SER A 107 -28.81 -4.41 19.12
CA SER A 107 -28.64 -5.55 20.08
C SER A 107 -27.28 -6.17 20.49
N ASP A 108 -27.29 -6.67 21.74
CA ASP A 108 -26.23 -7.31 22.56
C ASP A 108 -24.98 -6.48 22.84
N TRP A 109 -25.26 -5.24 23.20
CA TRP A 109 -24.28 -4.18 23.40
C TRP A 109 -23.29 -4.46 24.53
N ARG A 110 -23.65 -5.08 25.66
CA ARG A 110 -22.74 -5.06 26.83
C ARG A 110 -21.45 -5.82 26.59
N TYR A 111 -21.53 -7.08 26.13
CA TYR A 111 -20.35 -7.91 25.92
C TYR A 111 -19.59 -7.53 24.65
N MET A 112 -20.29 -7.30 23.54
CA MET A 112 -19.66 -6.87 22.29
C MET A 112 -19.09 -5.45 22.38
N ALA A 113 -19.75 -4.53 23.09
CA ALA A 113 -19.17 -3.21 23.32
C ALA A 113 -17.97 -3.32 24.24
N PHE A 114 -18.01 -4.12 25.33
CA PHE A 114 -16.85 -4.32 26.19
C PHE A 114 -15.62 -4.79 25.39
N MET A 115 -15.77 -5.82 24.55
CA MET A 115 -14.66 -6.33 23.73
C MET A 115 -14.19 -5.32 22.68
N ASN A 116 -15.11 -4.57 22.05
CA ASN A 116 -14.74 -3.51 21.11
C ASN A 116 -14.06 -2.32 21.81
N TYR A 117 -14.50 -1.96 23.02
CA TYR A 117 -13.85 -0.93 23.84
C TYR A 117 -12.47 -1.38 24.31
N ALA A 118 -12.33 -2.63 24.77
CA ALA A 118 -11.03 -3.19 25.14
C ALA A 118 -10.06 -3.19 23.95
N ALA A 119 -10.50 -3.65 22.78
CA ALA A 119 -9.71 -3.57 21.55
C ALA A 119 -9.37 -2.12 21.18
N LEU A 120 -10.33 -1.19 21.30
CA LEU A 120 -10.10 0.23 21.01
C LEU A 120 -9.10 0.87 21.96
N VAL A 121 -9.16 0.57 23.27
CA VAL A 121 -8.23 1.06 24.28
C VAL A 121 -6.82 0.55 23.99
N VAL A 122 -6.69 -0.76 23.74
CA VAL A 122 -5.40 -1.37 23.38
C VAL A 122 -4.86 -0.75 22.09
N ILE A 123 -5.65 -0.66 21.04
CA ILE A 123 -5.22 -0.03 19.79
C ILE A 123 -4.83 1.42 20.04
N SER A 124 -5.64 2.21 20.77
CA SER A 124 -5.34 3.62 21.07
C SER A 124 -4.04 3.79 21.85
N PHE A 125 -3.76 2.90 22.81
CA PHE A 125 -2.51 2.88 23.54
C PHE A 125 -1.30 2.61 22.63
N PHE A 126 -1.42 1.62 21.73
CA PHE A 126 -0.35 1.33 20.76
C PHE A 126 -0.16 2.46 19.76
N LEU A 127 -1.26 3.10 19.31
CA LEU A 127 -1.20 4.29 18.47
C LEU A 127 -0.49 5.43 19.19
N LEU A 128 -0.77 5.65 20.47
CA LEU A 128 -0.12 6.69 21.27
C LEU A 128 1.39 6.46 21.40
N ILE A 129 1.81 5.21 21.70
CA ILE A 129 3.23 4.84 21.75
C ILE A 129 3.88 5.10 20.40
N PHE A 130 3.23 4.69 19.31
CA PHE A 130 3.76 4.89 17.98
C PHE A 130 3.88 6.37 17.63
N PHE A 131 2.83 7.16 17.86
CA PHE A 131 2.86 8.60 17.61
C PHE A 131 4.02 9.24 18.37
N ASN A 132 4.22 8.87 19.63
CA ASN A 132 5.38 9.36 20.39
C ASN A 132 6.70 8.98 19.69
N ARG A 133 6.90 7.71 19.33
CA ARG A 133 8.12 7.27 18.64
C ARG A 133 8.33 7.93 17.28
N MET A 134 7.27 8.13 16.51
CA MET A 134 7.27 8.84 15.21
C MET A 134 7.73 10.30 15.33
N PHE A 135 7.66 10.91 16.51
CA PHE A 135 8.20 12.25 16.72
C PHE A 135 9.56 12.23 17.42
N THR A 136 9.87 11.22 18.22
CA THR A 136 11.05 11.23 19.12
C THR A 136 12.22 10.37 18.66
N VAL A 137 11.99 9.30 17.89
CA VAL A 137 13.01 8.30 17.56
C VAL A 137 13.46 8.40 16.10
N SER A 138 14.72 8.76 15.87
CA SER A 138 15.32 8.80 14.54
C SER A 138 15.24 7.47 13.79
N ILE A 139 15.35 7.49 12.46
CA ILE A 139 15.48 6.28 11.65
C ILE A 139 16.80 5.59 12.00
N LEU A 140 16.71 4.33 12.46
CA LEU A 140 17.84 3.51 12.89
C LEU A 140 17.73 2.13 12.25
N GLY A 141 18.88 1.48 12.04
CA GLY A 141 18.95 0.14 11.45
C GLY A 141 19.32 0.17 9.98
N HIS A 142 20.04 -0.88 9.55
CA HIS A 142 20.63 -0.98 8.21
C HIS A 142 19.59 -0.79 7.10
N ASP A 143 18.56 -1.63 7.09
CA ASP A 143 17.57 -1.65 6.00
C ASP A 143 16.76 -0.35 5.94
N MET A 144 16.42 0.23 7.10
CA MET A 144 15.67 1.48 7.16
C MET A 144 16.47 2.67 6.62
N LEU A 145 17.77 2.72 6.96
CA LEU A 145 18.69 3.71 6.41
C LEU A 145 18.88 3.52 4.91
N GLU A 146 18.99 2.28 4.44
CA GLU A 146 19.04 1.95 3.01
C GLU A 146 17.81 2.48 2.26
N TYR A 147 16.58 2.26 2.77
CA TYR A 147 15.38 2.79 2.13
C TYR A 147 15.35 4.32 2.09
N ALA A 148 15.71 4.98 3.21
CA ALA A 148 15.73 6.43 3.31
C ALA A 148 16.81 7.07 2.41
N LEU A 149 18.00 6.46 2.35
CA LEU A 149 19.10 6.89 1.48
C LEU A 149 18.73 6.70 0.01
N MET A 150 18.16 5.55 -0.36
CA MET A 150 17.69 5.31 -1.72
C MET A 150 16.64 6.34 -2.13
N ALA A 151 15.68 6.65 -1.25
CA ALA A 151 14.70 7.71 -1.48
C ALA A 151 15.35 9.08 -1.70
N ARG A 152 16.39 9.41 -0.94
CA ARG A 152 17.16 10.66 -1.10
C ARG A 152 17.93 10.68 -2.43
N ILE A 153 18.59 9.58 -2.79
CA ILE A 153 19.35 9.45 -4.04
C ILE A 153 18.41 9.64 -5.24
N ILE A 154 17.30 8.89 -5.29
CA ILE A 154 16.33 8.98 -6.39
C ILE A 154 15.72 10.39 -6.47
N SER A 155 15.36 11.00 -5.33
CA SER A 155 14.80 12.36 -5.33
C SER A 155 15.81 13.45 -5.73
N ASN A 156 17.10 13.24 -5.50
CA ASN A 156 18.16 14.15 -5.92
C ASN A 156 18.48 13.99 -7.41
N GLN A 157 18.66 12.75 -7.89
CA GLN A 157 18.96 12.44 -9.28
C GLN A 157 17.75 12.64 -10.21
N GLN A 158 16.55 12.48 -9.65
CA GLN A 158 15.28 12.58 -10.35
C GLN A 158 15.17 11.60 -11.52
N ALA A 159 15.73 10.41 -11.33
CA ALA A 159 15.76 9.33 -12.29
C ALA A 159 15.78 8.01 -11.56
N ILE A 160 15.20 6.98 -12.16
CA ILE A 160 15.43 5.59 -11.79
C ILE A 160 16.33 4.99 -12.87
N THR A 161 17.52 4.56 -12.48
CA THR A 161 18.47 3.91 -13.36
C THR A 161 18.71 2.48 -12.91
N TYR A 162 18.71 1.57 -13.87
CA TYR A 162 19.09 0.18 -13.65
C TYR A 162 20.58 0.07 -13.95
N VAL A 163 21.38 -0.07 -12.90
CA VAL A 163 22.83 -0.29 -12.98
C VAL A 163 23.19 -1.43 -12.05
N SER A 164 24.27 -2.16 -12.37
CA SER A 164 24.69 -3.33 -11.59
C SER A 164 25.03 -3.01 -10.14
N ASP A 165 25.64 -1.83 -9.95
CA ASP A 165 26.22 -1.37 -8.70
C ASP A 165 25.90 0.12 -8.53
N ILE A 166 25.06 0.42 -7.53
CA ILE A 166 24.72 1.80 -7.18
C ILE A 166 25.60 2.20 -6.00
N PHE A 167 26.57 3.05 -6.28
CA PHE A 167 27.44 3.67 -5.27
C PHE A 167 27.18 5.17 -5.24
N ASP A 168 26.89 5.72 -4.06
CA ASP A 168 26.80 7.17 -3.84
C ASP A 168 28.08 7.66 -3.16
N PRO A 169 28.97 8.36 -3.89
CA PRO A 169 30.23 8.86 -3.34
C PRO A 169 30.04 9.84 -2.19
N SER A 170 28.89 10.53 -2.12
CA SER A 170 28.63 11.57 -1.13
C SER A 170 28.33 11.00 0.26
N SER A 171 27.66 9.85 0.31
CA SER A 171 27.34 9.14 1.55
C SER A 171 28.21 7.92 1.81
N GLY A 172 28.97 7.46 0.80
CA GLY A 172 29.66 6.17 0.82
C GLY A 172 28.70 4.97 0.76
N PHE A 173 27.42 5.21 0.49
CA PHE A 173 26.40 4.17 0.46
C PHE A 173 26.56 3.30 -0.79
N TYR A 174 26.53 1.98 -0.57
CA TYR A 174 26.53 0.97 -1.63
C TYR A 174 25.24 0.17 -1.54
N TYR A 175 24.45 0.21 -2.59
CA TYR A 175 23.15 -0.47 -2.64
C TYR A 175 23.25 -1.83 -3.31
N VAL A 176 22.72 -2.85 -2.63
CA VAL A 176 22.79 -4.25 -3.08
C VAL A 176 21.53 -4.68 -3.85
N ALA A 177 20.51 -3.82 -3.94
CA ALA A 177 19.28 -4.03 -4.72
C ALA A 177 18.50 -5.31 -4.42
N LEU A 178 18.37 -5.63 -3.14
CA LEU A 178 17.58 -6.78 -2.69
C LEU A 178 16.08 -6.46 -2.52
N HIS A 179 15.69 -5.19 -2.65
CA HIS A 179 14.36 -4.71 -2.29
C HIS A 179 13.64 -4.02 -3.46
N GLY A 180 12.31 -4.14 -3.49
CA GLY A 180 11.49 -3.43 -4.47
C GLY A 180 11.46 -1.92 -4.19
N LEU A 181 11.19 -1.13 -5.23
CA LEU A 181 11.23 0.34 -5.15
C LEU A 181 9.99 0.97 -4.52
N ALA A 182 8.92 0.20 -4.28
CA ALA A 182 7.64 0.78 -3.83
C ALA A 182 7.77 1.63 -2.56
N PHE A 183 8.48 1.11 -1.55
CA PHE A 183 8.65 1.77 -0.26
C PHE A 183 9.64 2.95 -0.30
N PRO A 184 10.84 2.82 -0.90
CA PRO A 184 11.69 3.97 -1.20
C PRO A 184 10.97 5.09 -1.95
N LEU A 185 10.11 4.77 -2.91
CA LEU A 185 9.35 5.78 -3.67
C LEU A 185 8.30 6.53 -2.84
N MET A 186 7.81 5.95 -1.75
CA MET A 186 7.01 6.71 -0.77
C MET A 186 7.89 7.71 -0.01
N GLY A 187 9.15 7.39 0.24
CA GLY A 187 10.14 8.35 0.75
C GLY A 187 10.54 9.41 -0.28
N VAL A 188 10.64 9.05 -1.57
CA VAL A 188 10.87 10.00 -2.67
C VAL A 188 9.76 11.05 -2.71
N TRP A 189 8.51 10.62 -2.49
CA TRP A 189 7.37 11.54 -2.40
C TRP A 189 7.59 12.64 -1.34
N GLU A 190 7.96 12.28 -0.10
CA GLU A 190 8.28 13.26 0.95
C GLU A 190 9.49 14.13 0.59
N ASN A 191 10.57 13.53 0.08
CA ASN A 191 11.77 14.26 -0.29
C ASN A 191 11.53 15.30 -1.40
N LEU A 192 10.66 15.01 -2.36
CA LEU A 192 10.28 15.97 -3.39
C LEU A 192 9.56 17.20 -2.78
N TRP A 193 8.65 16.98 -1.84
CA TRP A 193 8.00 18.08 -1.09
C TRP A 193 9.00 18.89 -0.27
N ASN A 194 9.91 18.23 0.43
CA ASN A 194 11.00 18.85 1.18
C ASN A 194 11.86 19.76 0.30
N ARG A 195 12.21 19.31 -0.90
CA ARG A 195 12.98 20.13 -1.87
C ARG A 195 12.21 21.37 -2.32
N ILE A 196 10.89 21.29 -2.47
CA ILE A 196 10.04 22.43 -2.87
C ILE A 196 9.90 23.43 -1.72
N SER A 197 9.76 22.96 -0.48
CA SER A 197 9.54 23.80 0.70
C SER A 197 10.82 24.28 1.38
N GLY A 198 11.98 23.73 1.02
CA GLY A 198 13.26 23.99 1.70
C GLY A 198 13.34 23.37 3.10
N LEU A 199 12.58 22.30 3.36
CA LEU A 199 12.56 21.59 4.65
C LEU A 199 13.32 20.26 4.56
N ASN A 200 13.61 19.64 5.70
CA ASN A 200 14.25 18.33 5.79
C ASN A 200 13.51 17.47 6.82
N SER A 201 12.33 16.97 6.44
CA SER A 201 11.46 16.15 7.30
C SER A 201 11.42 14.69 6.86
N ASP A 202 11.32 13.77 7.80
CA ASP A 202 11.12 12.33 7.58
C ASP A 202 9.82 11.80 8.21
N LEU A 203 8.95 12.71 8.65
CA LEU A 203 7.75 12.38 9.43
C LEU A 203 6.74 11.59 8.61
N PHE A 204 6.57 11.90 7.32
CA PHE A 204 5.69 11.15 6.44
C PHE A 204 6.21 9.72 6.26
N PHE A 205 7.49 9.56 5.91
CA PHE A 205 8.10 8.24 5.75
C PHE A 205 7.98 7.40 7.04
N ARG A 206 8.25 7.99 8.20
CA ARG A 206 8.10 7.34 9.52
C ARG A 206 6.65 6.98 9.84
N SER A 207 5.67 7.71 9.31
CA SER A 207 4.24 7.44 9.56
C SER A 207 3.67 6.26 8.75
N LEU A 208 4.37 5.78 7.71
CA LEU A 208 3.86 4.74 6.80
C LEU A 208 3.49 3.45 7.53
N ASN A 209 4.30 3.02 8.49
CA ASN A 209 4.06 1.76 9.20
C ASN A 209 2.85 1.83 10.12
N LEU A 210 2.60 2.99 10.75
CA LEU A 210 1.34 3.18 11.47
C LEU A 210 0.15 3.14 10.52
N TYR A 211 0.26 3.83 9.39
CA TYR A 211 -0.81 3.87 8.40
C TYR A 211 -1.19 2.47 7.95
N PHE A 212 -0.22 1.68 7.48
CA PHE A 212 -0.46 0.30 7.04
C PHE A 212 -0.84 -0.64 8.17
N GLY A 213 -0.28 -0.44 9.37
CA GLY A 213 -0.66 -1.16 10.58
C GLY A 213 -2.14 -1.02 10.93
N ILE A 214 -2.64 0.22 10.89
CA ILE A 214 -4.07 0.52 11.04
C ILE A 214 -4.88 -0.17 9.95
N GLN A 215 -4.43 -0.15 8.69
CA GLN A 215 -5.15 -0.82 7.62
C GLN A 215 -5.23 -2.34 7.81
N ILE A 216 -4.16 -2.99 8.30
CA ILE A 216 -4.16 -4.42 8.64
C ILE A 216 -5.21 -4.71 9.71
N PHE A 217 -5.25 -3.92 10.79
CA PHE A 217 -6.27 -4.06 11.83
C PHE A 217 -7.69 -3.92 11.25
N LEU A 218 -7.94 -2.86 10.49
CA LEU A 218 -9.26 -2.59 9.93
C LEU A 218 -9.70 -3.69 8.96
N LEU A 219 -8.81 -4.19 8.10
CA LEU A 219 -9.11 -5.24 7.14
C LEU A 219 -9.35 -6.60 7.83
N LEU A 220 -8.52 -6.96 8.81
CA LEU A 220 -8.67 -8.19 9.58
C LEU A 220 -9.98 -8.19 10.37
N TYR A 221 -10.24 -7.10 11.11
CA TYR A 221 -11.49 -6.93 11.85
C TYR A 221 -12.70 -6.97 10.93
N TYR A 222 -12.65 -6.25 9.80
CA TYR A 222 -13.73 -6.24 8.81
C TYR A 222 -14.03 -7.63 8.25
N SER A 223 -12.99 -8.42 7.99
CA SER A 223 -13.12 -9.76 7.42
C SER A 223 -13.74 -10.73 8.42
N LEU A 224 -13.24 -10.75 9.66
CA LEU A 224 -13.68 -11.69 10.68
C LEU A 224 -15.00 -11.31 11.34
N ARG A 225 -15.30 -10.01 11.50
CA ARG A 225 -16.57 -9.56 12.10
C ARG A 225 -17.81 -9.99 11.32
N LYS A 226 -17.65 -10.31 10.03
CA LYS A 226 -18.74 -10.82 9.18
C LYS A 226 -19.15 -12.24 9.56
N ILE A 227 -18.20 -13.01 10.11
CA ILE A 227 -18.43 -14.35 10.63
C ILE A 227 -18.92 -14.22 12.07
N ASN A 228 -18.13 -13.56 12.91
CA ASN A 228 -18.44 -13.30 14.31
C ASN A 228 -17.66 -12.07 14.81
N PRO A 229 -18.33 -11.01 15.34
CA PRO A 229 -17.65 -9.83 15.88
C PRO A 229 -16.61 -10.15 16.96
N PHE A 230 -16.86 -11.17 17.80
CA PHE A 230 -15.94 -11.61 18.84
C PHE A 230 -14.62 -12.16 18.26
N LEU A 231 -14.69 -12.92 17.17
CA LEU A 231 -13.49 -13.40 16.45
C LEU A 231 -12.68 -12.23 15.90
N GLY A 232 -13.36 -11.18 15.41
CA GLY A 232 -12.69 -9.94 15.00
C GLY A 232 -11.91 -9.30 16.15
N SER A 233 -12.52 -9.13 17.32
CA SER A 233 -11.84 -8.55 18.49
C SER A 233 -10.69 -9.42 19.00
N ILE A 234 -10.87 -10.75 19.09
CA ILE A 234 -9.80 -11.66 19.49
C ILE A 234 -8.62 -11.57 18.52
N ALA A 235 -8.88 -11.60 17.21
CA ALA A 235 -7.82 -11.53 16.22
C ALA A 235 -7.01 -10.23 16.32
N LEU A 236 -7.68 -9.10 16.58
CA LEU A 236 -7.00 -7.83 16.85
C LEU A 236 -6.09 -7.91 18.07
N LEU A 237 -6.60 -8.45 19.19
CA LEU A 237 -5.80 -8.60 20.42
C LEU A 237 -4.60 -9.52 20.19
N LEU A 238 -4.81 -10.69 19.57
CA LEU A 238 -3.74 -11.63 19.27
C LEU A 238 -2.67 -10.99 18.38
N LEU A 239 -3.08 -10.24 17.35
CA LEU A 239 -2.15 -9.56 16.47
C LEU A 239 -1.32 -8.50 17.21
N VAL A 240 -1.97 -7.69 18.06
CA VAL A 240 -1.29 -6.67 18.88
C VAL A 240 -0.28 -7.29 19.86
N PHE A 241 -0.65 -8.40 20.51
CA PHE A 241 0.23 -9.09 21.46
C PHE A 241 1.28 -9.98 20.79
N THR A 242 1.24 -10.14 19.47
CA THR A 242 2.27 -10.88 18.74
C THR A 242 3.54 -10.04 18.65
N LYS A 243 4.60 -10.51 19.31
CA LYS A 243 5.92 -9.86 19.37
C LYS A 243 6.39 -9.38 17.98
N GLY A 244 6.32 -10.25 16.96
CA GLY A 244 6.76 -9.91 15.61
C GLY A 244 6.00 -8.75 14.97
N PHE A 245 4.67 -8.71 15.14
CA PHE A 245 3.86 -7.61 14.61
C PHE A 245 4.11 -6.31 15.37
N PHE A 246 4.33 -6.37 16.69
CA PHE A 246 4.73 -5.21 17.46
C PHE A 246 6.04 -4.59 16.96
N TYR A 247 7.06 -5.41 16.67
CA TYR A 247 8.30 -4.89 16.06
C TYR A 247 8.04 -4.32 14.67
N ALA A 248 7.33 -5.05 13.80
CA ALA A 248 7.02 -4.58 12.45
C ALA A 248 6.31 -3.22 12.45
N LEU A 249 5.40 -2.98 13.41
CA LEU A 249 4.74 -1.70 13.58
C LEU A 249 5.69 -0.60 14.05
N ASN A 250 6.64 -0.88 14.93
CA ASN A 250 7.47 0.12 15.59
C ASN A 250 8.77 0.45 14.86
N ASP A 251 9.25 -0.46 14.02
CA ASP A 251 10.45 -0.30 13.21
C ASP A 251 10.04 0.31 11.87
N TYR A 252 10.74 1.33 11.37
CA TYR A 252 10.47 2.01 10.08
C TYR A 252 10.87 1.14 8.86
N HIS A 253 10.41 -0.11 8.86
CA HIS A 253 10.73 -1.15 7.90
C HIS A 253 9.57 -1.42 6.92
N ILE A 254 9.89 -2.00 5.75
CA ILE A 254 8.93 -2.27 4.68
C ILE A 254 7.87 -3.34 5.04
N ASP A 255 8.07 -4.11 6.10
CA ASP A 255 7.28 -5.31 6.40
C ASP A 255 5.80 -5.02 6.66
N THR A 256 5.47 -3.93 7.34
CA THR A 256 4.07 -3.60 7.58
C THR A 256 3.35 -3.25 6.28
N CYS A 257 4.05 -2.59 5.35
CA CYS A 257 3.56 -2.35 3.99
C CYS A 257 3.31 -3.67 3.25
N ARG A 258 4.26 -4.61 3.32
CA ARG A 258 4.17 -5.94 2.69
C ARG A 258 2.99 -6.75 3.23
N ILE A 259 2.82 -6.78 4.55
CA ILE A 259 1.72 -7.50 5.20
C ILE A 259 0.39 -6.88 4.79
N ALA A 260 0.28 -5.54 4.77
CA ALA A 260 -0.96 -4.87 4.39
C ALA A 260 -1.39 -5.19 2.95
N VAL A 261 -0.46 -5.09 1.99
CA VAL A 261 -0.77 -5.37 0.58
C VAL A 261 -1.04 -6.86 0.35
N PHE A 262 -0.35 -7.76 1.04
CA PHE A 262 -0.63 -9.20 1.01
C PHE A 262 -2.01 -9.55 1.59
N CYS A 263 -2.38 -8.98 2.75
CA CYS A 263 -3.73 -9.17 3.28
C CYS A 263 -4.79 -8.63 2.31
N CYS A 264 -4.50 -7.52 1.62
CA CYS A 264 -5.39 -6.96 0.61
C CYS A 264 -5.52 -7.87 -0.63
N SER A 265 -4.43 -8.42 -1.15
CA SER A 265 -4.45 -9.35 -2.29
C SER A 265 -5.20 -10.62 -1.95
N LEU A 266 -4.97 -11.23 -0.79
CA LEU A 266 -5.73 -12.38 -0.31
C LEU A 266 -7.23 -12.08 -0.15
N PHE A 267 -7.56 -10.93 0.43
CA PHE A 267 -8.94 -10.49 0.55
C PHE A 267 -9.61 -10.39 -0.83
N LEU A 268 -8.96 -9.76 -1.80
CA LEU A 268 -9.47 -9.63 -3.17
C LEU A 268 -9.53 -10.96 -3.92
N LEU A 269 -8.58 -11.88 -3.69
CA LEU A 269 -8.57 -13.22 -4.24
C LEU A 269 -9.84 -13.99 -3.83
N ILE A 270 -10.17 -13.96 -2.53
CA ILE A 270 -11.37 -14.62 -2.00
C ILE A 270 -12.63 -14.07 -2.68
N TYR A 271 -12.78 -12.75 -2.79
CA TYR A 271 -13.94 -12.16 -3.50
C TYR A 271 -13.94 -12.51 -4.98
N THR A 272 -12.78 -12.54 -5.63
CA THR A 272 -12.66 -12.89 -7.05
C THR A 272 -13.10 -14.33 -7.30
N ILE A 273 -12.70 -15.28 -6.45
CA ILE A 273 -13.10 -16.69 -6.55
C ILE A 273 -14.61 -16.84 -6.32
N GLN A 274 -15.15 -16.17 -5.30
CA GLN A 274 -16.57 -16.25 -4.95
C GLN A 274 -17.48 -15.64 -6.03
N GLN A 275 -17.10 -14.47 -6.56
CA GLN A 275 -17.94 -13.71 -7.49
C GLN A 275 -17.65 -14.03 -8.96
N GLN A 276 -16.51 -14.68 -9.26
CA GLN A 276 -16.04 -14.99 -10.61
C GLN A 276 -16.18 -13.80 -11.58
N ASN A 277 -15.74 -12.63 -11.13
CA ASN A 277 -15.88 -11.36 -11.84
C ASN A 277 -14.51 -10.82 -12.29
N PHE A 278 -14.39 -10.45 -13.56
CA PHE A 278 -13.10 -10.06 -14.14
C PHE A 278 -12.61 -8.71 -13.62
N TYR A 279 -13.50 -7.77 -13.32
CA TYR A 279 -13.12 -6.48 -12.75
C TYR A 279 -12.55 -6.66 -11.34
N LEU A 280 -13.05 -7.64 -10.56
CA LEU A 280 -12.41 -8.01 -9.30
C LEU A 280 -11.06 -8.67 -9.51
N ALA A 281 -10.94 -9.56 -10.49
CA ALA A 281 -9.67 -10.17 -10.85
C ALA A 281 -8.63 -9.11 -11.26
N ALA A 282 -9.06 -8.05 -11.95
CA ALA A 282 -8.20 -6.91 -12.30
C ALA A 282 -7.72 -6.14 -11.05
N ILE A 283 -8.59 -5.84 -10.09
CA ILE A 283 -8.18 -5.17 -8.84
C ILE A 283 -7.27 -6.07 -8.00
N PHE A 284 -7.58 -7.37 -7.93
CA PHE A 284 -6.70 -8.39 -7.35
C PHE A 284 -5.31 -8.37 -8.01
N ALA A 285 -5.25 -8.32 -9.34
CA ALA A 285 -4.00 -8.23 -10.09
C ALA A 285 -3.21 -6.95 -9.77
N VAL A 286 -3.88 -5.80 -9.58
CA VAL A 286 -3.24 -4.56 -9.12
C VAL A 286 -2.61 -4.77 -7.74
N ALA A 287 -3.35 -5.38 -6.80
CA ALA A 287 -2.82 -5.66 -5.46
C ALA A 287 -1.62 -6.62 -5.48
N CYS A 288 -1.66 -7.70 -6.28
CA CYS A 288 -0.51 -8.56 -6.53
C CYS A 288 0.66 -7.78 -7.15
N GLY A 289 0.39 -6.90 -8.10
CA GLY A 289 1.40 -6.04 -8.73
C GLY A 289 2.12 -5.20 -7.70
N PHE A 290 1.38 -4.54 -6.80
CA PHE A 290 1.95 -3.76 -5.70
C PHE A 290 2.67 -4.62 -4.67
N HIS A 291 2.18 -5.82 -4.40
CA HIS A 291 2.87 -6.76 -3.53
C HIS A 291 4.24 -7.14 -4.11
N GLY A 292 4.30 -7.51 -5.39
CA GLY A 292 5.54 -7.71 -6.12
C GLY A 292 6.42 -6.45 -6.13
N PHE A 293 5.84 -5.28 -6.37
CA PHE A 293 6.55 -4.01 -6.41
C PHE A 293 7.25 -3.66 -5.10
N THR A 294 6.74 -4.19 -3.99
CA THR A 294 7.27 -3.95 -2.65
C THR A 294 8.48 -4.82 -2.36
N HIS A 295 8.45 -6.10 -2.72
CA HIS A 295 9.52 -7.05 -2.37
C HIS A 295 9.49 -8.30 -3.25
N SER A 296 10.65 -8.92 -3.47
CA SER A 296 10.82 -10.15 -4.27
C SER A 296 9.94 -11.31 -3.78
N LEU A 297 9.88 -11.54 -2.47
CA LEU A 297 8.90 -12.47 -1.86
C LEU A 297 7.46 -12.21 -2.32
N GLY A 298 7.09 -10.93 -2.53
CA GLY A 298 5.77 -10.56 -3.02
C GLY A 298 5.50 -11.02 -4.45
N VAL A 299 6.52 -11.14 -5.30
CA VAL A 299 6.41 -11.76 -6.64
C VAL A 299 6.06 -13.23 -6.50
N PHE A 300 6.82 -13.96 -5.68
CA PHE A 300 6.60 -15.38 -5.44
C PHE A 300 5.19 -15.64 -4.89
N LEU A 301 4.79 -14.90 -3.86
CA LEU A 301 3.45 -15.01 -3.28
C LEU A 301 2.35 -14.64 -4.29
N SER A 302 2.57 -13.62 -5.13
CA SER A 302 1.62 -13.25 -6.18
C SER A 302 1.43 -14.38 -7.21
N PHE A 303 2.50 -15.04 -7.64
CA PHE A 303 2.39 -16.20 -8.54
C PHE A 303 1.64 -17.36 -7.88
N LEU A 304 1.86 -17.60 -6.59
CA LEU A 304 1.11 -18.59 -5.81
C LEU A 304 -0.39 -18.23 -5.75
N GLU A 305 -0.73 -16.97 -5.45
CA GLU A 305 -2.12 -16.49 -5.42
C GLU A 305 -2.79 -16.60 -6.80
N ILE A 306 -2.07 -16.30 -7.88
CA ILE A 306 -2.55 -16.44 -9.25
C ILE A 306 -2.75 -17.92 -9.62
N ALA A 307 -1.87 -18.82 -9.15
CA ALA A 307 -2.07 -20.26 -9.32
C ALA A 307 -3.32 -20.73 -8.55
N VAL A 308 -3.52 -20.28 -7.31
CA VAL A 308 -4.73 -20.56 -6.54
C VAL A 308 -5.97 -20.07 -7.29
N LEU A 309 -5.94 -18.88 -7.88
CA LEU A 309 -7.01 -18.37 -8.73
C LEU A 309 -7.30 -19.33 -9.90
N PHE A 310 -6.27 -19.74 -10.65
CA PHE A 310 -6.41 -20.65 -11.79
C PHE A 310 -7.13 -21.96 -11.41
N PHE A 311 -6.70 -22.60 -10.32
CA PHE A 311 -7.28 -23.87 -9.89
C PHE A 311 -8.69 -23.71 -9.31
N SER A 312 -8.98 -22.57 -8.68
CA SER A 312 -10.26 -22.30 -8.01
C SER A 312 -11.38 -21.80 -8.94
N LEU A 313 -11.04 -21.22 -10.11
CA LEU A 313 -12.04 -20.76 -11.07
C LEU A 313 -12.85 -21.94 -11.65
N ARG A 314 -14.17 -21.83 -11.69
CA ARG A 314 -15.06 -22.90 -12.21
C ARG A 314 -15.19 -22.92 -13.74
N PHE A 315 -14.36 -22.16 -14.44
CA PHE A 315 -14.39 -22.08 -15.90
C PHE A 315 -13.72 -23.30 -16.56
N ASN A 316 -13.89 -23.44 -17.88
CA ASN A 316 -13.06 -24.36 -18.66
C ASN A 316 -11.60 -23.86 -18.76
N ILE A 317 -10.68 -24.75 -19.11
CA ILE A 317 -9.24 -24.48 -19.14
C ILE A 317 -8.88 -23.24 -19.98
N ARG A 318 -9.50 -23.09 -21.16
CA ARG A 318 -9.24 -21.96 -22.07
C ARG A 318 -9.61 -20.62 -21.42
N LYS A 319 -10.78 -20.53 -20.80
CA LYS A 319 -11.23 -19.30 -20.14
C LYS A 319 -10.41 -19.01 -18.88
N ARG A 320 -9.99 -20.04 -18.13
CA ARG A 320 -9.04 -19.87 -17.00
C ARG A 320 -7.72 -19.26 -17.47
N LEU A 321 -7.16 -19.77 -18.57
CA LEU A 321 -5.92 -19.24 -19.16
C LEU A 321 -6.07 -17.78 -19.57
N VAL A 322 -7.15 -17.41 -20.28
CA VAL A 322 -7.38 -16.01 -20.66
C VAL A 322 -7.45 -15.08 -19.45
N TRP A 323 -8.13 -15.51 -18.38
CA TRP A 323 -8.22 -14.74 -17.14
C TRP A 323 -6.87 -14.57 -16.47
N VAL A 324 -6.12 -15.66 -16.31
CA VAL A 324 -4.80 -15.64 -15.68
C VAL A 324 -3.82 -14.82 -16.49
N LEU A 325 -3.82 -14.92 -17.82
CA LEU A 325 -2.99 -14.08 -18.68
C LEU A 325 -3.34 -12.59 -18.54
N GLY A 326 -4.64 -12.26 -18.43
CA GLY A 326 -5.08 -10.89 -18.15
C GLY A 326 -4.61 -10.38 -16.79
N VAL A 327 -4.74 -11.21 -15.76
CA VAL A 327 -4.24 -10.92 -14.39
C VAL A 327 -2.72 -10.75 -14.39
N LEU A 328 -1.97 -11.63 -15.06
CA LEU A 328 -0.51 -11.54 -15.18
C LEU A 328 -0.09 -10.26 -15.90
N GLY A 329 -0.78 -9.87 -16.98
CA GLY A 329 -0.51 -8.61 -17.67
C GLY A 329 -0.65 -7.39 -16.76
N ILE A 330 -1.74 -7.32 -15.98
CA ILE A 330 -1.95 -6.23 -15.03
C ILE A 330 -0.93 -6.27 -13.89
N PHE A 331 -0.62 -7.46 -13.36
CA PHE A 331 0.43 -7.66 -12.35
C PHE A 331 1.78 -7.09 -12.80
N LEU A 332 2.20 -7.39 -14.04
CA LEU A 332 3.45 -6.89 -14.60
C LEU A 332 3.44 -5.36 -14.69
N ILE A 333 2.38 -4.76 -15.24
CA ILE A 333 2.24 -3.29 -15.37
C ILE A 333 2.20 -2.62 -13.99
N MET A 334 1.59 -3.25 -12.99
CA MET A 334 1.42 -2.64 -11.67
C MET A 334 2.58 -2.90 -10.72
N GLY A 335 3.70 -3.41 -11.23
CA GLY A 335 4.88 -3.60 -10.42
C GLY A 335 5.79 -4.69 -10.94
N GLY A 336 5.28 -5.83 -11.39
CA GLY A 336 6.10 -6.99 -11.72
C GLY A 336 7.21 -6.72 -12.75
N ILE A 337 7.01 -5.75 -13.66
CA ILE A 337 7.96 -5.43 -14.73
C ILE A 337 9.31 -4.90 -14.22
N HIS A 338 9.37 -4.28 -13.03
CA HIS A 338 10.63 -3.72 -12.53
C HIS A 338 11.68 -4.81 -12.28
N TYR A 339 11.27 -6.03 -11.93
CA TYR A 339 12.20 -7.16 -11.79
C TYR A 339 12.70 -7.65 -13.13
N PHE A 340 11.87 -7.59 -14.18
CA PHE A 340 12.31 -7.92 -15.53
C PHE A 340 13.40 -6.95 -15.99
N PHE A 341 13.20 -5.64 -15.75
CA PHE A 341 14.21 -4.63 -16.04
C PHE A 341 15.48 -4.82 -15.21
N ASP A 342 15.34 -5.09 -13.91
CA ASP A 342 16.50 -5.30 -13.05
C ASP A 342 17.29 -6.57 -13.39
N SER A 343 16.61 -7.63 -13.84
CA SER A 343 17.26 -8.86 -14.28
C SER A 343 18.01 -8.72 -15.61
N LEU A 344 17.57 -7.84 -16.50
CA LEU A 344 18.20 -7.65 -17.82
C LEU A 344 19.28 -6.57 -17.83
N TRP A 345 19.07 -5.48 -17.09
CA TRP A 345 19.92 -4.29 -17.17
C TRP A 345 20.45 -3.80 -15.82
N GLY A 346 19.84 -4.26 -14.73
CA GLY A 346 20.15 -3.76 -13.39
C GLY A 346 21.07 -4.68 -12.63
N THR A 347 20.67 -5.00 -11.41
CA THR A 347 21.54 -5.74 -10.49
C THR A 347 21.57 -7.23 -10.74
N HIS A 348 20.75 -7.75 -11.65
CA HIS A 348 20.64 -9.19 -11.87
C HIS A 348 20.27 -9.94 -10.59
N TRP A 349 19.44 -9.32 -9.73
CA TRP A 349 19.14 -9.80 -8.38
C TRP A 349 18.72 -11.29 -8.30
N ILE A 350 18.03 -11.82 -9.33
CA ILE A 350 17.61 -13.23 -9.41
C ILE A 350 18.82 -14.18 -9.45
N PHE A 351 19.93 -13.71 -10.02
CA PHE A 351 21.14 -14.49 -10.26
C PHE A 351 22.30 -14.10 -9.34
N LYS A 352 22.11 -13.10 -8.45
CA LYS A 352 23.14 -12.67 -7.52
C LYS A 352 23.21 -13.65 -6.33
N ASP A 353 24.39 -14.26 -6.15
CA ASP A 353 24.72 -14.90 -4.88
C ASP A 353 24.79 -13.84 -3.78
N ILE A 354 23.99 -14.00 -2.73
CA ILE A 354 24.04 -13.14 -1.55
C ILE A 354 25.34 -13.44 -0.82
N LYS A 355 26.36 -12.62 -1.05
CA LYS A 355 27.64 -12.65 -0.33
C LYS A 355 27.52 -11.72 0.87
N PHE A 356 27.50 -12.29 2.07
CA PHE A 356 27.68 -11.54 3.31
C PHE A 356 29.18 -11.23 3.44
N TYR A 357 29.55 -9.97 3.24
CA TYR A 357 30.91 -9.48 3.41
C TYR A 357 31.16 -8.98 4.83
#